data_AF-A0A8S1MJM4-F1
#
_entry.id   AF-A0A8S1MJM4-F1
#
_cell.length_a   1.000
_cell.length_b   1.000
_cell.length_c   1.000
_cell.angle_alpha   90.00
_cell.angle_beta   90.00
_cell.angle_gamma   90.00
#
_symmetry.space_group_name_H-M   'P 1'
#
loop_
_entity.id
_entity.type
_entity.pdbx_description
1 polymer ?
#
loop_
_entity_poly.entity_id
_entity_poly.type
_entity_poly.pdbx_seq_one_letter_code
_entity_poly.pdbx_strand_id
1 'polypeptide(L)'
;MIKRAFFGISLKNKQKFTFKEQIGLLCYKFTQIILDGKGEAKVYGLSGNQKILIASLNQKQNSSKCQLIMDENNFSNLICIGDESIQVYVLGYKLENKNQKIKNNNQNEILAYTDEFKALQPLEDKELDQDEIELLSKKEQKEYKNKQKQKQLNQKY
;
A
#
# COMPACT_ATOMS: atom_id res chain seq x y z
N MET A 1 -16.72 18.03 7.29
CA MET A 1 -17.08 16.78 8.00
C MET A 1 -16.88 15.60 7.06
N ILE A 2 -15.95 14.69 7.38
CA ILE A 2 -15.70 13.47 6.60
C ILE A 2 -16.85 12.50 6.84
N LYS A 3 -17.46 11.97 5.78
CA LYS A 3 -18.50 10.94 5.91
C LYS A 3 -17.84 9.62 6.30
N ARG A 4 -18.41 8.95 7.28
CA ARG A 4 -17.93 7.65 7.77
C ARG A 4 -19.05 6.63 7.57
N ALA A 5 -18.80 5.61 6.78
CA ALA A 5 -19.69 4.47 6.66
C ALA A 5 -19.11 3.30 7.47
N PHE A 6 -19.94 2.62 8.26
CA PHE A 6 -19.49 1.41 8.96
C PHE A 6 -19.06 0.34 7.96
N PHE A 7 -18.00 -0.40 8.29
CA PHE A 7 -17.45 -1.45 7.47
C PHE A 7 -17.08 -2.65 8.32
N GLY A 8 -17.36 -3.85 7.83
CA GLY A 8 -16.97 -5.11 8.45
C GLY A 8 -16.74 -6.19 7.40
N ILE A 9 -15.67 -6.96 7.57
CA ILE A 9 -15.39 -8.16 6.75
C ILE A 9 -15.10 -9.35 7.62
N SER A 10 -15.46 -10.54 7.14
CA SER A 10 -15.06 -11.82 7.70
C SER A 10 -13.95 -12.44 6.87
N LEU A 11 -12.90 -12.91 7.53
CA LEU A 11 -11.77 -13.62 6.94
C LEU A 11 -11.64 -15.01 7.57
N LYS A 12 -11.54 -16.04 6.74
CA LYS A 12 -11.16 -17.40 7.14
C LYS A 12 -9.67 -17.64 6.93
N ASN A 13 -9.18 -18.80 7.38
CA ASN A 13 -7.78 -19.18 7.16
C ASN A 13 -7.37 -19.08 5.69
N LYS A 14 -6.21 -18.46 5.44
CA LYS A 14 -5.62 -18.19 4.12
C LYS A 14 -6.48 -17.33 3.20
N GLN A 15 -7.60 -16.79 3.68
CA GLN A 15 -8.44 -15.90 2.90
C GLN A 15 -7.76 -14.53 2.76
N LYS A 16 -7.61 -14.11 1.50
CA LYS A 16 -7.10 -12.80 1.13
C LYS A 16 -8.27 -11.93 0.69
N PHE A 17 -8.38 -10.76 1.28
CA PHE A 17 -9.31 -9.73 0.85
C PHE A 17 -8.52 -8.59 0.20
N THR A 18 -8.83 -8.32 -1.06
CA THR A 18 -8.26 -7.22 -1.82
C THR A 18 -9.27 -6.10 -1.92
N PHE A 19 -8.85 -4.90 -1.56
CA PHE A 19 -9.69 -3.72 -1.68
C PHE A 19 -9.47 -3.11 -3.07
N LYS A 20 -10.54 -3.00 -3.85
CA LYS A 20 -10.53 -2.29 -5.14
C LYS A 20 -11.73 -1.35 -5.16
N GLU A 21 -11.48 -0.05 -5.25
CA GLU A 21 -12.50 0.89 -5.71
C GLU A 21 -12.30 1.16 -7.20
N GLN A 22 -13.42 1.33 -7.91
CA GLN A 22 -13.40 1.61 -9.34
C GLN A 22 -13.13 3.10 -9.61
N ILE A 23 -13.46 4.00 -8.67
CA ILE A 23 -13.35 5.46 -8.82
C ILE A 23 -13.20 6.10 -7.42
N GLY A 24 -11.99 6.48 -7.01
CA GLY A 24 -11.74 7.26 -5.79
C GLY A 24 -10.60 6.75 -4.91
N LEU A 25 -10.04 7.64 -4.08
CA LEU A 25 -9.03 7.33 -3.06
C LEU A 25 -9.64 6.41 -2.00
N LEU A 26 -9.29 5.13 -2.08
CA LEU A 26 -9.71 4.12 -1.12
C LEU A 26 -9.11 4.43 0.26
N CYS A 27 -9.94 4.62 1.30
CA CYS A 27 -9.47 4.83 2.66
C CYS A 27 -10.36 4.14 3.70
N TYR A 28 -9.82 3.13 4.38
CA TYR A 28 -10.48 2.40 5.47
C TYR A 28 -9.72 2.60 6.77
N LYS A 29 -10.44 2.84 7.86
CA LYS A 29 -9.89 2.82 9.21
C LYS A 29 -10.38 1.58 9.93
N PHE A 30 -9.49 0.63 10.20
CA PHE A 30 -9.78 -0.51 11.06
C PHE A 30 -9.69 -0.09 12.52
N THR A 31 -10.65 -0.57 13.30
CA THR A 31 -10.83 -0.19 14.71
C THR A 31 -10.78 -1.38 15.65
N GLN A 32 -11.24 -2.55 15.17
CA GLN A 32 -11.30 -3.75 15.97
C GLN A 32 -11.16 -4.98 15.09
N ILE A 33 -10.46 -5.99 15.62
CA ILE A 33 -10.36 -7.31 15.03
C ILE A 33 -10.82 -8.32 16.08
N ILE A 34 -11.71 -9.22 15.70
CA ILE A 34 -12.35 -10.18 16.62
C ILE A 34 -12.18 -11.59 16.03
N LEU A 35 -11.71 -12.50 16.87
CA LEU A 35 -11.64 -13.93 16.63
C LEU A 35 -12.93 -14.58 17.11
N ASP A 36 -13.53 -15.37 16.22
CA ASP A 36 -14.67 -16.23 16.49
C ASP A 36 -14.23 -17.69 16.32
N GLY A 37 -14.43 -18.48 17.36
CA GLY A 37 -14.01 -19.88 17.44
C GLY A 37 -12.88 -20.18 18.43
N LYS A 38 -12.54 -21.46 18.51
CA LYS A 38 -11.51 -22.01 19.39
C LYS A 38 -10.24 -22.26 18.59
N GLY A 39 -9.27 -21.35 18.70
CA GLY A 39 -8.00 -21.46 17.98
C GLY A 39 -7.15 -20.19 18.05
N GLU A 40 -6.21 -20.07 17.12
CA GLU A 40 -5.34 -18.92 16.94
C GLU A 40 -5.44 -18.33 15.54
N ALA A 41 -5.27 -17.01 15.44
CA ALA A 41 -5.30 -16.28 14.19
C ALA A 41 -4.27 -15.15 14.18
N LYS A 42 -3.67 -14.91 13.03
CA LYS A 42 -2.87 -13.72 12.74
C LYS A 42 -3.42 -13.02 11.50
N VAL A 43 -3.69 -11.73 11.64
CA VAL A 43 -4.14 -10.88 10.54
C VAL A 43 -2.97 -10.02 10.08
N TYR A 44 -2.73 -10.02 8.77
CA TYR A 44 -1.65 -9.26 8.14
C TYR A 44 -2.19 -8.31 7.08
N GLY A 45 -1.58 -7.12 7.00
CA GLY A 45 -1.69 -6.21 5.88
C GLY A 45 -0.58 -6.50 4.87
N LEU A 46 -0.90 -6.46 3.58
CA LEU A 46 0.06 -6.66 2.51
C LEU A 46 0.23 -5.38 1.69
N SER A 47 1.47 -4.95 1.54
CA SER A 47 1.90 -3.79 0.76
C SER A 47 3.05 -4.16 -0.15
N GLY A 48 2.80 -4.30 -1.46
CA GLY A 48 3.80 -4.85 -2.38
C GLY A 48 4.33 -6.20 -1.89
N ASN A 49 5.64 -6.26 -1.61
CA ASN A 49 6.31 -7.46 -1.08
C ASN A 49 6.39 -7.52 0.45
N GLN A 50 5.89 -6.49 1.15
CA GLN A 50 5.91 -6.42 2.60
C GLN A 50 4.65 -7.00 3.22
N LYS A 51 4.83 -7.71 4.33
CA LYS A 51 3.77 -8.30 5.15
C LYS A 51 3.88 -7.75 6.56
N ILE A 52 2.89 -6.98 6.98
CA ILE A 52 2.85 -6.31 8.30
C ILE A 52 1.83 -7.01 9.18
N LEU A 53 2.24 -7.44 10.38
CA LEU A 53 1.34 -8.04 11.36
C LEU A 53 0.46 -6.96 12.00
N ILE A 54 -0.86 -7.11 11.87
CA ILE A 54 -1.84 -6.16 12.42
C ILE A 54 -2.37 -6.65 13.78
N ALA A 55 -2.68 -7.94 13.86
CA ALA A 55 -3.16 -8.56 15.10
C ALA A 55 -2.78 -10.03 15.19
N SER A 56 -2.55 -10.48 16.42
CA SER A 56 -2.43 -11.90 16.80
C SER A 56 -3.48 -12.17 17.87
N LEU A 57 -4.36 -13.14 17.63
CA LEU A 57 -5.53 -13.44 18.45
C LEU A 57 -5.51 -14.91 18.82
N ASN A 58 -6.02 -15.22 20.01
CA ASN A 58 -6.23 -16.59 20.49
C ASN A 58 -7.45 -16.63 21.43
N GLN A 59 -7.75 -17.77 22.04
CA GLN A 59 -8.89 -17.89 22.95
C GLN A 59 -8.82 -16.97 24.18
N LYS A 60 -7.62 -16.67 24.69
CA LYS A 60 -7.45 -15.77 25.84
C LYS A 60 -7.57 -14.30 25.44
N GLN A 61 -7.18 -13.98 24.21
CA GLN A 61 -7.25 -12.66 23.61
C GLN A 61 -7.97 -12.74 22.27
N ASN A 62 -9.29 -12.89 22.34
CA ASN A 62 -10.14 -13.07 21.16
C ASN A 62 -10.47 -11.76 20.45
N SER A 63 -10.01 -10.61 20.94
CA SER A 63 -10.16 -9.34 20.25
C SER A 63 -8.96 -8.42 20.45
N SER A 64 -8.75 -7.56 19.47
CA SER A 64 -7.72 -6.53 19.50
C SER A 64 -8.30 -5.22 18.96
N LYS A 65 -8.08 -4.13 19.70
CA LYS A 65 -8.34 -2.78 19.20
C LYS A 65 -7.14 -2.35 18.36
N CYS A 66 -7.39 -1.85 17.16
CA CYS A 66 -6.36 -1.32 16.29
C CYS A 66 -6.77 0.07 15.79
N GLN A 67 -5.82 0.87 15.34
CA GLN A 67 -6.10 2.12 14.65
C GLN A 67 -5.30 2.15 13.34
N LEU A 68 -5.50 1.12 12.53
CA LEU A 68 -4.82 1.00 11.26
C LEU A 68 -5.62 1.73 10.19
N ILE A 69 -4.94 2.60 9.44
CA ILE A 69 -5.48 3.19 8.23
C ILE A 69 -4.93 2.40 7.05
N MET A 70 -5.82 2.05 6.15
CA MET A 70 -5.49 1.39 4.91
C MET A 70 -5.94 2.28 3.76
N ASP A 71 -4.99 2.63 2.92
CA ASP A 71 -5.19 3.40 1.71
C ASP A 71 -4.36 2.82 0.54
N GLU A 72 -4.49 3.43 -0.64
CA GLU A 72 -3.82 3.00 -1.87
C GLU A 72 -2.28 3.02 -1.78
N ASN A 73 -1.72 3.81 -0.87
CA ASN A 73 -0.27 3.96 -0.71
C ASN A 73 0.28 2.97 0.34
N ASN A 74 -0.56 2.53 1.28
CA ASN A 74 -0.15 1.75 2.43
C ASN A 74 -0.40 0.26 2.27
N PHE A 75 -1.65 -0.20 2.16
CA PHE A 75 -1.94 -1.65 2.03
C PHE A 75 -3.09 -1.88 1.07
N SER A 76 -2.91 -2.83 0.14
CA SER A 76 -3.95 -3.17 -0.82
C SER A 76 -4.71 -4.43 -0.44
N ASN A 77 -4.18 -5.22 0.51
CA ASN A 77 -4.80 -6.49 0.91
C ASN A 77 -4.70 -6.75 2.40
N LEU A 78 -5.70 -7.47 2.89
CA LEU A 78 -5.68 -8.16 4.19
C LEU A 78 -5.64 -9.66 3.97
N ILE A 79 -4.89 -10.36 4.81
CA ILE A 79 -4.88 -11.82 4.84
C ILE A 79 -4.97 -12.33 6.28
N CYS A 80 -5.78 -13.36 6.49
CA CYS A 80 -5.85 -14.09 7.75
C CYS A 80 -5.10 -15.42 7.64
N ILE A 81 -4.28 -15.75 8.64
CA ILE A 81 -3.59 -17.04 8.76
C ILE A 81 -3.86 -17.57 10.15
N GLY A 82 -4.44 -18.77 10.25
CA GLY A 82 -4.80 -19.36 11.54
C GLY A 82 -5.33 -20.78 11.37
N ASP A 83 -6.06 -21.25 12.37
CA ASP A 83 -6.71 -22.56 12.33
C ASP A 83 -7.85 -22.58 11.29
N GLU A 84 -8.19 -23.75 10.75
CA GLU A 84 -9.23 -23.85 9.70
C GLU A 84 -10.66 -23.64 10.25
N SER A 85 -10.85 -23.89 11.54
CA SER A 85 -12.14 -23.79 12.23
C SER A 85 -12.49 -22.38 12.71
N ILE A 86 -11.58 -21.41 12.56
CA ILE A 86 -11.76 -20.05 13.06
C ILE A 86 -12.24 -19.08 11.99
N GLN A 87 -12.89 -18.02 12.43
CA GLN A 87 -13.27 -16.89 11.61
C GLN A 87 -12.83 -15.60 12.29
N VAL A 88 -12.29 -14.66 11.50
CA VAL A 88 -11.85 -13.36 12.01
C VAL A 88 -12.68 -12.25 11.39
N TYR A 89 -13.27 -11.40 12.23
CA TYR A 89 -13.98 -10.21 11.81
C TYR A 89 -13.08 -8.99 11.94
N VAL A 90 -12.92 -8.23 10.86
CA VAL A 90 -12.22 -6.94 10.86
C VAL A 90 -13.27 -5.84 10.71
N LEU A 91 -13.37 -4.98 11.73
CA LEU A 91 -14.38 -3.94 11.85
C LEU A 91 -13.76 -2.54 11.78
N GLY A 92 -14.48 -1.60 11.20
CA GLY A 92 -13.99 -0.25 11.01
C GLY A 92 -14.95 0.67 10.30
N TYR A 93 -14.37 1.69 9.67
CA TYR A 93 -15.11 2.67 8.90
C TYR A 93 -14.44 2.86 7.54
N LYS A 94 -15.26 2.91 6.50
CA LYS A 94 -14.87 3.50 5.23
C LYS A 94 -14.94 5.02 5.36
N LEU A 95 -13.83 5.69 5.04
CA LEU A 95 -13.75 7.14 5.01
C LEU A 95 -14.09 7.59 3.60
N GLU A 96 -15.33 8.03 3.40
CA GLU A 96 -15.74 8.59 2.11
C GLU A 96 -15.18 10.01 2.01
N ASN A 97 -14.18 10.19 1.15
CA ASN A 97 -13.86 11.52 0.67
C ASN A 97 -15.02 11.97 -0.22
N LYS A 98 -15.68 13.08 0.15
CA LYS A 98 -16.51 13.80 -0.81
C LYS A 98 -15.59 14.07 -1.99
N ASN A 99 -15.92 13.57 -3.18
CA ASN A 99 -15.26 13.91 -4.44
C ASN A 99 -14.83 15.38 -4.37
N GLN A 100 -13.54 15.63 -4.11
CA GLN A 100 -12.95 16.87 -4.54
C GLN A 100 -13.13 16.78 -6.06
N LYS A 101 -14.06 17.57 -6.59
CA LYS A 101 -14.03 17.90 -8.00
C LYS A 101 -12.59 18.35 -8.23
N ILE A 102 -11.80 17.51 -8.89
CA ILE A 102 -10.53 17.92 -9.45
C ILE A 102 -10.92 19.02 -10.44
N LYS A 103 -10.98 20.27 -9.95
CA LYS A 103 -10.78 21.42 -10.79
C LYS A 103 -9.30 21.29 -11.15
N ASN A 104 -9.04 20.74 -12.33
CA ASN A 104 -7.82 21.06 -13.05
C ASN A 104 -7.69 22.57 -13.02
N ASN A 105 -6.84 23.09 -12.15
CA ASN A 105 -6.27 24.41 -12.27
C ASN A 105 -4.98 24.45 -11.45
N ASN A 106 -3.89 24.51 -12.21
CA ASN A 106 -2.59 25.08 -11.90
C ASN A 106 -1.55 24.15 -11.25
N GLN A 107 -0.63 23.74 -12.13
CA GLN A 107 0.70 23.15 -11.99
C GLN A 107 1.68 23.81 -10.98
N ASN A 108 1.27 24.52 -9.93
CA ASN A 108 2.20 25.35 -9.15
C ASN A 108 2.35 25.06 -7.64
N GLU A 109 1.88 23.94 -7.10
CA GLU A 109 2.10 23.60 -5.66
C GLU A 109 2.96 22.36 -5.40
N ILE A 110 3.62 21.81 -6.43
CA ILE A 110 4.72 20.84 -6.23
C ILE A 110 6.00 21.64 -5.97
N LEU A 111 6.11 22.32 -4.83
CA LEU A 111 7.38 22.90 -4.34
C LEU A 111 7.40 23.14 -2.82
N ALA A 112 6.29 22.92 -2.10
CA ALA A 112 6.21 23.24 -0.67
C ALA A 112 6.40 22.04 0.30
N TYR A 113 6.53 20.81 -0.21
CA TYR A 113 6.59 19.60 0.64
C TYR A 113 7.95 18.87 0.65
N THR A 114 8.99 19.47 0.07
CA THR A 114 10.34 18.86 0.04
C THR A 114 11.16 19.07 1.31
N ASP A 115 10.76 19.93 2.25
CA ASP A 115 11.62 20.31 3.38
C ASP A 115 11.30 19.63 4.73
N GLU A 116 10.15 18.97 4.92
CA GLU A 116 9.79 18.38 6.23
C GLU A 116 10.01 16.86 6.34
N PHE A 117 10.32 16.16 5.24
CA PHE A 117 10.53 14.70 5.25
C PHE A 117 12.00 14.25 5.37
N LYS A 118 12.97 15.18 5.44
CA LYS A 118 14.38 14.84 5.67
C LYS A 118 14.69 14.42 7.12
N ALA A 119 13.81 14.69 8.07
CA ALA A 119 14.11 14.56 9.50
C ALA A 119 13.94 13.15 10.10
N LEU A 120 13.50 12.14 9.33
CA LEU A 120 13.17 10.81 9.89
C LEU A 120 13.71 9.61 9.08
N GLN A 121 14.79 9.78 8.33
CA GLN A 121 15.53 8.65 7.77
C GLN A 121 16.74 8.31 8.68
N PRO A 122 16.94 7.04 9.06
CA PRO A 122 18.20 6.63 9.68
C PRO A 122 19.36 6.90 8.73
N LEU A 123 20.43 7.53 9.22
CA LEU A 123 21.71 7.61 8.54
C LEU A 123 22.31 6.20 8.49
N GLU A 124 22.11 5.49 7.38
CA GLU A 124 23.01 4.40 7.00
C GLU A 124 24.13 4.99 6.14
N ASP A 125 25.34 5.00 6.69
CA ASP A 125 26.57 5.25 5.96
C ASP A 125 26.74 4.21 4.84
N LYS A 126 26.46 4.62 3.60
CA LYS A 126 27.08 4.05 2.39
C LYS A 126 27.29 5.17 1.39
N GLU A 127 28.52 5.67 1.33
CA GLU A 127 29.04 6.32 0.13
C GLU A 127 28.88 5.34 -1.04
N LEU A 128 27.99 5.68 -1.98
CA LEU A 128 28.01 5.11 -3.33
C LEU A 128 28.60 6.20 -4.23
N ASP A 129 29.82 5.94 -4.70
CA ASP A 129 30.59 6.82 -5.58
C ASP A 129 29.73 7.31 -6.76
N GLN A 130 29.66 8.64 -6.91
CA GLN A 130 28.91 9.32 -7.98
C GLN A 130 29.38 8.92 -9.39
N ASP A 131 30.57 8.34 -9.51
CA ASP A 131 31.15 7.93 -10.78
C ASP A 131 30.46 6.70 -11.40
N GLU A 132 29.90 5.78 -10.62
CA GLU A 132 29.18 4.61 -11.15
C GLU A 132 27.82 4.96 -11.76
N ILE A 133 27.14 5.97 -11.21
CA ILE A 133 25.82 6.42 -11.68
C ILE A 133 25.93 7.12 -13.04
N GLU A 134 26.98 7.91 -13.26
CA GLU A 134 27.19 8.62 -14.53
C GLU A 134 27.55 7.66 -15.68
N LEU A 135 28.27 6.57 -15.37
CA LEU A 135 28.65 5.53 -16.34
C LEU A 135 27.44 4.70 -16.83
N LEU A 136 26.49 4.38 -15.95
CA LEU A 136 25.28 3.64 -16.29
C LEU A 136 24.34 4.48 -17.18
N SER A 137 24.17 5.77 -16.88
CA SER A 137 23.36 6.70 -17.67
C SER A 137 23.87 6.86 -19.12
N LYS A 138 25.19 6.87 -19.33
CA LYS A 138 25.79 6.97 -20.68
C LYS A 138 25.65 5.69 -21.51
N LYS A 139 25.61 4.50 -20.88
CA LYS A 139 25.37 3.22 -21.58
C LYS A 139 23.93 3.12 -22.09
N GLU A 140 22.96 3.49 -21.28
CA GLU A 140 21.53 3.40 -21.63
C GLU A 140 21.15 4.37 -22.76
N GLN A 141 21.72 5.59 -22.78
CA GLN A 141 21.49 6.55 -23.86
C GLN A 141 22.05 6.10 -25.22
N LYS A 142 23.19 5.38 -25.23
CA LYS A 142 23.77 4.81 -26.46
C LYS A 142 22.92 3.67 -27.02
N GLU A 143 22.41 2.79 -26.16
CA GLU A 143 21.51 1.70 -26.60
C GLU A 143 20.20 2.22 -27.16
N TYR A 144 19.60 3.25 -26.55
CA TYR A 144 18.36 3.85 -27.05
C TYR A 144 18.52 4.46 -28.45
N LYS A 145 19.62 5.19 -28.70
CA LYS A 145 19.93 5.74 -30.03
C LYS A 145 20.14 4.66 -31.09
N ASN A 146 20.76 3.54 -30.74
CA ASN A 146 20.95 2.42 -31.67
C ASN A 146 19.61 1.71 -32.00
N LYS A 147 18.74 1.51 -31.00
CA LYS A 147 17.39 0.95 -31.23
C LYS A 147 16.51 1.86 -32.10
N GLN A 148 16.66 3.19 -32.02
CA GLN A 148 15.94 4.11 -32.92
C GLN A 148 16.47 4.08 -34.37
N LYS A 149 17.79 3.99 -34.57
CA LYS A 149 18.36 3.85 -35.93
C LYS A 149 17.96 2.54 -36.61
N GLN A 150 17.88 1.44 -35.87
CA GLN A 150 17.38 0.16 -36.40
C GLN A 150 15.90 0.21 -36.81
N LYS A 151 15.05 0.92 -36.06
CA LYS A 151 13.64 1.10 -36.41
C LYS A 151 13.44 1.92 -37.70
N GLN A 152 14.33 2.88 -37.99
CA GLN A 152 14.27 3.67 -39.22
C GLN A 152 14.75 2.89 -40.45
N LEU A 153 15.70 1.96 -40.30
CA LEU A 153 16.17 1.11 -41.39
C LEU A 153 15.13 0.05 -41.81
N ASN A 154 14.34 -0.47 -40.87
CA ASN A 154 13.26 -1.43 -41.16
C ASN A 154 12.00 -0.80 -41.79
N GLN A 155 11.92 0.52 -41.92
CA GLN A 155 10.79 1.20 -42.60
C GLN A 155 11.10 1.56 -44.06
N LYS A 156 12.31 1.25 -44.56
CA LYS A 156 12.76 1.55 -45.92
C LYS A 156 12.78 0.34 -46.87
N TYR A 157 12.26 -0.81 -46.46
CA TYR A 157 12.07 -2.00 -47.28
C TYR A 157 10.62 -2.45 -47.24
#